data_AF-A0A5J4P697-F1
#
_entry.id   AF-A0A5J4P697-F1
#
_cell.length_a   1.000
_cell.length_b   1.000
_cell.length_c   1.000
_cell.angle_alpha   90.00
_cell.angle_beta   90.00
_cell.angle_gamma   90.00
#
_symmetry.space_group_name_H-M   'P 1'
#
loop_
_entity.id
_entity.type
_entity.pdbx_description
1 polymer ?
#
loop_
_entity_poly.entity_id
_entity_poly.type
_entity_poly.pdbx_seq_one_letter_code
_entity_poly.pdbx_strand_id
1 'polypeptide(L)' 'SNKRVFPAVNIVASSTRRDDLLQDQQTLDRMWILRKYLADMKSLEAMDFVKSRLEKTKGNDEFLMSLNS' A
#
# COMPACT_ATOMS: atom_id res chain seq x y z
N SER A 1 15.37 -16.70 -7.27
CA SER A 1 15.63 -17.06 -5.86
C SER A 1 14.43 -16.65 -5.02
N ASN A 2 13.86 -17.56 -4.24
CA ASN A 2 12.69 -17.29 -3.40
C ASN A 2 13.10 -16.56 -2.11
N LYS A 3 12.62 -15.33 -1.91
CA LYS A 3 13.04 -14.46 -0.79
C LYS A 3 12.22 -14.61 0.51
N ARG A 4 11.25 -15.52 0.57
CA ARG A 4 10.39 -15.78 1.75
C ARG A 4 9.71 -14.52 2.33
N VAL A 5 9.34 -13.57 1.47
CA VAL A 5 8.57 -12.38 1.86
C VAL A 5 7.09 -12.73 1.79
N PHE A 6 6.38 -12.52 2.90
CA PHE A 6 4.96 -12.77 3.03
C PHE A 6 4.24 -11.52 3.57
N PRO A 7 3.04 -11.19 3.06
CA PRO A 7 2.32 -11.86 1.97
C PRO A 7 3.00 -11.68 0.61
N ALA A 8 2.96 -12.71 -0.24
CA ALA A 8 3.64 -12.71 -1.55
C ALA A 8 2.79 -12.04 -2.64
N VAL A 9 2.37 -10.79 -2.40
CA VAL A 9 1.49 -10.02 -3.29
C VAL A 9 2.30 -8.96 -4.03
N ASN A 10 2.06 -8.82 -5.33
CA ASN A 10 2.61 -7.71 -6.10
C ASN A 10 1.66 -6.50 -5.99
N ILE A 11 1.97 -5.59 -5.06
CA ILE A 11 1.14 -4.42 -4.76
C ILE A 11 1.07 -3.44 -5.94
N VAL A 12 2.18 -3.28 -6.68
CA VAL A 12 2.27 -2.34 -7.81
C VAL A 12 1.34 -2.76 -8.96
N ALA A 13 1.25 -4.07 -9.22
CA ALA A 13 0.39 -4.62 -10.26
C ALA A 13 -1.08 -4.83 -9.84
N SER A 14 -1.34 -4.99 -8.54
CA SER A 14 -2.68 -5.30 -8.03
C SER A 14 -3.58 -4.06 -8.07
N SER A 15 -4.81 -4.18 -8.56
CA SER A 15 -5.81 -3.11 -8.58
C SER A 15 -7.23 -3.68 -8.58
N THR A 16 -8.22 -2.83 -8.29
CA THR A 16 -9.64 -3.18 -8.31
C THR A 16 -10.37 -2.19 -9.21
N ARG A 17 -11.25 -2.69 -10.07
CA ARG A 17 -12.06 -1.85 -10.95
C ARG A 17 -13.21 -1.22 -10.17
N ARG A 18 -13.44 0.09 -10.37
CA ARG A 18 -14.46 0.88 -9.65
C ARG A 18 -14.31 0.77 -8.12
N ASP A 19 -13.09 1.00 -7.64
CA ASP A 19 -12.80 1.06 -6.21
C ASP A 19 -13.48 2.26 -5.52
N ASP A 20 -13.92 3.26 -6.29
CA ASP A 20 -14.77 4.38 -5.87
C ASP A 20 -16.11 3.96 -5.24
N LEU A 21 -16.63 2.78 -5.58
CA LEU A 21 -17.85 2.24 -4.99
C LEU A 21 -17.61 1.47 -3.69
N LEU A 22 -16.35 1.19 -3.35
CA LEU A 22 -15.96 0.30 -2.25
C LEU A 22 -15.30 1.04 -1.09
N GLN A 23 -14.72 2.20 -1.36
CA GLN A 23 -13.96 2.99 -0.40
C GLN A 23 -14.51 4.40 -0.37
N ASP A 24 -14.41 5.06 0.78
CA ASP A 24 -14.72 6.47 0.91
C ASP A 24 -13.67 7.33 0.18
N GLN A 25 -14.04 8.58 -0.13
CA GLN A 25 -13.18 9.49 -0.88
C GLN A 25 -11.82 9.72 -0.20
N GLN A 26 -11.79 9.81 1.13
CA GLN A 26 -10.55 10.08 1.85
C GLN A 26 -9.58 8.90 1.74
N THR A 27 -10.08 7.67 1.83
CA THR A 27 -9.27 6.47 1.63
C THR A 27 -8.75 6.38 0.21
N LEU A 28 -9.57 6.70 -0.80
CA LEU A 28 -9.14 6.70 -2.21
C LEU A 28 -8.00 7.68 -2.47
N ASP A 29 -8.12 8.92 -1.98
CA ASP A 29 -7.09 9.94 -2.16
C ASP A 29 -5.76 9.51 -1.53
N ARG A 30 -5.81 8.93 -0.33
CA ARG A 30 -4.62 8.41 0.38
C ARG A 30 -4.02 7.19 -0.33
N MET A 31 -4.86 6.27 -0.80
CA MET A 31 -4.43 5.10 -1.57
C MET A 31 -3.78 5.50 -2.89
N TRP A 32 -4.25 6.58 -3.53
CA TRP A 32 -3.65 7.12 -4.74
C TRP A 32 -2.25 7.69 -4.49
N ILE A 33 -2.07 8.45 -3.40
CA ILE A 33 -0.75 8.96 -2.99
C ILE A 33 0.21 7.79 -2.72
N LEU A 34 -0.25 6.78 -1.97
CA LEU A 34 0.53 5.57 -1.70
C LEU A 34 0.95 4.87 -3.00
N ARG A 35 0.01 4.66 -3.93
CA ARG A 35 0.29 4.01 -5.21
C ARG A 35 1.29 4.79 -6.06
N LYS A 36 1.20 6.12 -6.09
CA LYS A 36 2.19 6.96 -6.76
C LYS A 36 3.59 6.78 -6.17
N TYR A 37 3.70 6.78 -4.85
CA TYR A 37 4.97 6.59 -4.17
C TYR A 37 5.57 5.20 -4.43
N LEU A 38 4.74 4.15 -4.51
CA LEU A 38 5.18 2.79 -4.79
C LEU A 38 5.47 2.52 -6.28
N ALA A 39 5.01 3.37 -7.20
CA ALA A 39 5.13 3.13 -8.64
C ALA A 39 6.58 3.10 -9.12
N ASP A 40 7.47 3.86 -8.47
CA ASP A 40 8.90 3.92 -8.80
C ASP A 40 9.71 2.79 -8.13
N MET A 41 9.10 2.01 -7.22
CA MET A 41 9.75 0.95 -6.47
C MET A 41 9.66 -0.41 -7.15
N LYS A 42 10.67 -1.26 -6.95
CA LYS A 42 10.55 -2.68 -7.33
C LYS A 42 9.56 -3.38 -6.42
N SER A 43 8.82 -4.35 -6.94
CA SER A 43 7.77 -5.06 -6.17
C SER A 43 8.22 -5.62 -4.81
N LEU A 44 9.49 -6.05 -4.68
CA LEU A 44 10.02 -6.54 -3.41
C LEU A 44 10.25 -5.40 -2.41
N GLU A 45 10.85 -4.30 -2.86
CA GLU A 45 11.12 -3.11 -2.04
C GLU A 45 9.80 -2.47 -1.59
N ALA A 46 8.82 -2.39 -2.50
CA ALA A 46 7.48 -1.91 -2.19
C ALA A 46 6.80 -2.75 -1.10
N MET A 47 6.90 -4.09 -1.17
CA MET A 47 6.32 -4.98 -0.17
C MET A 47 6.99 -4.83 1.19
N ASP A 48 8.32 -4.80 1.23
CA ASP A 48 9.08 -4.60 2.48
C ASP A 48 8.79 -3.24 3.11
N PHE A 49 8.69 -2.18 2.28
CA PHE A 49 8.30 -0.84 2.73
C PHE A 49 6.91 -0.85 3.38
N VAL A 50 5.89 -1.34 2.66
CA VAL A 50 4.51 -1.36 3.16
C VAL A 50 4.42 -2.19 4.43
N LYS A 51 5.04 -3.38 4.45
CA LYS A 51 5.06 -4.25 5.64
C LYS A 51 5.67 -3.52 6.85
N SER A 52 6.82 -2.87 6.68
CA SER A 52 7.51 -2.17 7.76
C SER A 52 6.68 -1.01 8.35
N ARG A 53 5.79 -0.41 7.56
CA ARG A 53 4.89 0.66 8.00
C ARG A 53 3.66 0.10 8.70
N LEU A 54 3.05 -0.94 8.13
CA LEU A 54 1.90 -1.62 8.73
C LEU A 54 2.23 -2.18 10.12
N GLU A 55 3.43 -2.75 10.31
CA GLU A 55 3.88 -3.26 11.61
C GLU A 55 4.07 -2.17 12.68
N LYS A 56 4.21 -0.90 12.27
CA LYS A 56 4.37 0.25 13.19
C LYS A 56 3.05 0.95 13.52
N THR A 57 1.97 0.59 12.84
CA THR A 57 0.65 1.21 12.99
C THR A 57 -0.32 0.22 13.64
N LYS A 58 -1.27 0.71 14.42
CA LYS A 58 -2.30 -0.16 15.03
C LYS A 58 -3.36 -0.60 14.03
N GLY A 59 -3.54 0.13 12.93
CA GLY A 59 -4.54 -0.19 11.91
C GLY A 59 -4.33 0.54 10.59
N ASN A 60 -5.14 0.17 9.60
CA ASN A 60 -5.06 0.70 8.24
C ASN A 60 -5.34 2.20 8.18
N ASP A 61 -6.27 2.69 8.99
CA ASP A 61 -6.63 4.11 9.04
C ASP A 61 -5.42 4.95 9.50
N GLU A 62 -4.75 4.51 10.56
CA GLU A 62 -3.53 5.15 11.06
C GLU A 62 -2.40 5.09 10.03
N PHE A 63 -2.23 3.94 9.36
CA PHE A 63 -1.26 3.79 8.27
C PHE A 63 -1.51 4.79 7.13
N LEU A 64 -2.73 4.87 6.61
CA LEU A 64 -3.08 5.79 5.54
C LEU A 64 -3.01 7.26 5.98
N MET A 65 -3.27 7.53 7.27
CA MET A 65 -3.06 8.85 7.86
C MET A 65 -1.59 9.26 7.93
N SER A 66 -0.70 8.32 8.24
CA SER A 66 0.74 8.56 8.42
C SER A 66 1.50 8.94 7.14
N LEU A 67 0.88 8.79 5.96
CA LEU A 67 1.48 9.11 4.66
C LEU A 67 1.49 10.62 4.34
N ASN A 68 0.90 11.45 5.20
CA ASN A 68 0.91 12.92 5.10
C ASN A 68 1.88 13.54 6.13
N SER A 69 3.17 13.26 5.98
CA SER A 69 4.25 13.98 6.67
C SER A 69 5.41 14.24 5.73
#